data_AF-A0A947VI40-F1
#
_entry.id   AF-A0A947VI40-F1
#
_cell.length_a   1.000
_cell.length_b   1.000
_cell.length_c   1.000
_cell.angle_alpha   90.00
_cell.angle_beta   90.00
_cell.angle_gamma   90.00
#
_symmetry.space_group_name_H-M   'P 1'
#
loop_
_entity.id
_entity.type
_entity.pdbx_description
1 polymer ?
#
loop_
_entity_poly.entity_id
_entity_poly.type
_entity_poly.pdbx_seq_one_letter_code
_entity_poly.pdbx_strand_id
1 'polypeptide(L)'
;MEKDKNYFNQKGKNAENILHYLAKKTFLADWCYLNPKLPNKKELCDLLVVYDEIAIIWQIKNLKLNKQGKYDQSELEKNLRQLSGARRQLFDLKTLVELENPFRGKEEFNPKIIKEIYLISVLFGKGEEMFSFVEEIKKYKVHVFDKDFSQVVLNELDTITDFVEYLREGMY
;
A
#
# COMPACT_ATOMS: atom_id res chain seq x y z
N MET A 1 -9.52 24.53 3.09
CA MET A 1 -8.27 24.52 2.32
C MET A 1 -7.10 25.06 3.16
N GLU A 2 -6.81 24.47 4.31
CA GLU A 2 -5.64 24.90 5.13
C GLU A 2 -5.04 23.76 5.96
N LYS A 3 -5.60 22.55 5.93
CA LYS A 3 -5.12 21.39 6.69
C LYS A 3 -4.11 20.50 5.93
N ASP A 4 -3.80 20.83 4.67
CA ASP A 4 -2.96 19.99 3.80
C ASP A 4 -1.45 20.14 4.01
N LYS A 5 -0.96 21.23 4.61
CA LYS A 5 0.46 21.60 4.47
C LYS A 5 1.44 21.01 5.50
N ASN A 6 0.97 20.41 6.61
CA ASN A 6 1.84 20.06 7.74
C ASN A 6 1.80 18.59 8.19
N TYR A 7 1.29 17.67 7.36
CA TYR A 7 1.16 16.25 7.72
C TYR A 7 2.43 15.40 7.47
N PHE A 8 3.51 15.99 6.95
CA PHE A 8 4.45 15.28 6.08
C PHE A 8 5.91 15.35 6.52
N ASN A 9 6.54 14.18 6.69
CA ASN A 9 7.93 14.02 7.12
C ASN A 9 8.61 12.93 6.26
N GLN A 10 9.93 12.99 6.04
CA GLN A 10 10.66 12.42 4.87
C GLN A 10 10.43 10.95 4.44
N LYS A 11 9.99 10.02 5.30
CA LYS A 11 9.51 8.68 4.86
C LYS A 11 8.15 8.75 4.14
N GLY A 12 7.34 9.71 4.53
CA GLY A 12 6.05 10.05 3.96
C GLY A 12 6.16 10.50 2.51
N LYS A 13 7.25 11.11 2.03
CA LYS A 13 7.32 11.68 0.67
C LYS A 13 6.94 10.71 -0.46
N ASN A 14 7.24 9.41 -0.31
CA ASN A 14 6.90 8.42 -1.32
C ASN A 14 5.43 7.98 -1.24
N ALA A 15 4.93 7.70 -0.04
CA ALA A 15 3.51 7.43 0.19
C ALA A 15 2.64 8.66 -0.14
N GLU A 16 3.15 9.86 0.14
CA GLU A 16 2.62 11.16 -0.23
C GLU A 16 2.55 11.33 -1.74
N ASN A 17 3.55 10.91 -2.50
CA ASN A 17 3.49 10.98 -3.95
C ASN A 17 2.38 10.07 -4.49
N ILE A 18 2.22 8.88 -3.91
CA ILE A 18 1.11 7.98 -4.24
C ILE A 18 -0.22 8.61 -3.82
N LEU A 19 -0.33 9.16 -2.62
CA LEU A 19 -1.56 9.82 -2.18
C LEU A 19 -1.88 11.06 -3.02
N HIS A 20 -0.90 11.89 -3.34
CA HIS A 20 -1.05 13.05 -4.22
C HIS A 20 -1.54 12.61 -5.59
N TYR A 21 -1.02 11.50 -6.09
CA TYR A 21 -1.48 10.89 -7.31
C TYR A 21 -2.94 10.40 -7.19
N LEU A 22 -3.28 9.66 -6.12
CA LEU A 22 -4.65 9.21 -5.82
C LEU A 22 -5.60 10.39 -5.57
N ALA A 23 -5.14 11.50 -5.02
CA ALA A 23 -5.92 12.70 -4.76
C ALA A 23 -6.30 13.45 -6.03
N LYS A 24 -5.50 13.35 -7.10
CA LYS A 24 -5.93 13.78 -8.44
C LYS A 24 -7.15 12.99 -8.92
N LYS A 25 -7.32 11.75 -8.45
CA LYS A 25 -8.49 10.90 -8.64
C LYS A 25 -9.38 10.98 -7.39
N THR A 26 -9.90 12.17 -7.09
CA THR A 26 -10.47 12.62 -5.80
C THR A 26 -11.23 11.57 -4.96
N PHE A 27 -11.96 10.64 -5.59
CA PHE A 27 -12.67 9.55 -4.91
C PHE A 27 -11.78 8.58 -4.12
N LEU A 28 -10.51 8.39 -4.50
CA LEU A 28 -9.62 7.42 -3.86
C LEU A 28 -8.97 7.95 -2.59
N ALA A 29 -8.75 9.26 -2.52
CA ALA A 29 -8.09 9.88 -1.38
C ALA A 29 -8.90 9.73 -0.08
N ASP A 30 -10.23 9.67 -0.19
CA ASP A 30 -11.11 9.45 0.97
C ASP A 30 -10.84 8.10 1.63
N TRP A 31 -10.43 7.09 0.86
CA TRP A 31 -10.26 5.71 1.32
C TRP A 31 -8.82 5.36 1.70
N CYS A 32 -7.91 6.34 1.68
CA CYS A 32 -6.49 6.16 1.92
C CYS A 32 -6.08 6.61 3.32
N TYR A 33 -5.40 5.73 4.05
CA TYR A 33 -4.90 5.99 5.40
C TYR A 33 -3.38 5.85 5.40
N LEU A 34 -2.67 6.96 5.56
CA LEU A 34 -1.22 7.00 5.56
C LEU A 34 -0.65 6.54 6.89
N ASN A 35 0.37 5.70 6.83
CA ASN A 35 1.16 5.25 7.99
C ASN A 35 0.31 4.87 9.20
N PRO A 36 -0.76 4.04 9.06
CA PRO A 36 -1.58 3.64 10.20
C PRO A 36 -0.71 3.00 11.28
N LYS A 37 -1.08 3.21 12.54
CA LYS A 37 -0.26 2.80 13.68
C LYS A 37 -0.99 1.80 14.55
N LEU A 38 -0.25 0.81 15.02
CA LEU A 38 -0.68 -0.06 16.10
C LEU A 38 -0.85 0.74 17.41
N PRO A 39 -1.58 0.20 18.41
CA PRO A 39 -1.73 0.83 19.72
C PRO A 39 -0.40 1.22 20.37
N ASN A 40 0.65 0.42 20.14
CA ASN A 40 2.01 0.67 20.63
C ASN A 40 2.78 1.73 19.81
N LYS A 41 2.09 2.49 18.95
CA LYS A 41 2.61 3.54 18.07
C LYS A 41 3.57 3.09 16.97
N LYS A 42 3.84 1.78 16.83
CA LYS A 42 4.57 1.25 15.68
C LYS A 42 3.73 1.36 14.42
N GLU A 43 4.36 1.78 13.34
CA GLU A 43 3.77 1.80 12.01
C GLU A 43 3.36 0.38 11.59
N LEU A 44 2.16 0.26 11.06
CA LEU A 44 1.58 -0.98 10.57
C LEU A 44 2.01 -1.25 9.12
N CYS A 45 1.87 -0.24 8.26
CA CYS A 45 2.25 -0.23 6.85
C CYS A 45 2.37 1.23 6.36
N ASP A 46 2.86 1.46 5.14
CA ASP A 46 3.04 2.83 4.61
C ASP A 46 1.71 3.46 4.15
N LEU A 47 0.83 2.64 3.55
CA LEU A 47 -0.52 3.06 3.13
C LEU A 47 -1.49 1.90 3.31
N LEU A 48 -2.64 2.17 3.90
CA LEU A 48 -3.78 1.27 3.93
C LEU A 48 -4.90 1.89 3.10
N VAL A 49 -5.45 1.15 2.15
CA VAL A 49 -6.66 1.54 1.43
C VAL A 49 -7.80 0.67 1.92
N VAL A 50 -8.91 1.27 2.34
CA VAL A 50 -10.12 0.54 2.75
C VAL A 50 -11.29 1.09 1.95
N TYR A 51 -11.81 0.29 1.02
CA TYR A 51 -12.93 0.66 0.17
C TYR A 51 -13.98 -0.45 0.20
N ASP A 52 -15.19 -0.12 0.62
CA ASP A 52 -16.28 -1.10 0.80
C ASP A 52 -15.83 -2.32 1.62
N GLU A 53 -15.86 -3.53 1.03
CA GLU A 53 -15.46 -4.79 1.68
C GLU A 53 -14.00 -5.18 1.37
N ILE A 54 -13.18 -4.23 0.91
CA ILE A 54 -11.82 -4.47 0.42
C ILE A 54 -10.80 -3.72 1.26
N ALA A 55 -9.73 -4.41 1.63
CA ALA A 55 -8.54 -3.80 2.22
C ALA A 55 -7.30 -4.07 1.36
N ILE A 56 -6.54 -3.01 1.06
CA ILE A 56 -5.27 -3.11 0.35
C ILE A 56 -4.16 -2.56 1.25
N ILE A 57 -3.20 -3.42 1.60
CA ILE A 57 -2.08 -3.08 2.48
C ILE A 57 -0.85 -2.82 1.61
N TRP A 58 -0.32 -1.61 1.65
CA TRP A 58 0.82 -1.19 0.85
C TRP A 58 2.07 -1.02 1.72
N GLN A 59 3.18 -1.56 1.21
CA GLN A 59 4.51 -1.29 1.74
C GLN A 59 5.41 -0.75 0.64
N ILE A 60 6.02 0.40 0.89
CA ILE A 60 6.82 1.16 -0.05
C ILE A 60 8.27 1.14 0.40
N LYS A 61 9.15 0.69 -0.49
CA LYS A 61 10.59 0.62 -0.21
C LYS A 61 11.41 1.19 -1.35
N ASN A 62 12.44 1.95 -0.98
CA ASN A 62 13.49 2.34 -1.91
C ASN A 62 14.57 1.27 -1.87
N LEU A 63 14.50 0.32 -2.81
CA LEU A 63 15.47 -0.75 -2.93
C LEU A 63 16.45 -0.40 -4.04
N LYS A 64 17.74 -0.48 -3.73
CA LYS A 64 18.78 -0.35 -4.75
C LYS A 64 18.90 -1.68 -5.48
N LEU A 65 18.90 -1.62 -6.81
CA LEU A 65 19.30 -2.75 -7.64
C LEU A 65 20.80 -2.98 -7.46
N ASN A 66 21.20 -4.24 -7.42
CA ASN A 66 22.60 -4.61 -7.52
C ASN A 66 23.11 -4.37 -8.95
N LYS A 67 24.41 -4.58 -9.19
CA LYS A 67 25.04 -4.39 -10.52
C LYS A 67 24.44 -5.26 -11.64
N GLN A 68 23.63 -6.26 -11.31
CA GLN A 68 22.98 -7.19 -12.23
C GLN A 68 21.50 -6.86 -12.43
N GLY A 69 21.03 -5.70 -11.94
CA GLY A 69 19.63 -5.30 -12.04
C GLY A 69 18.69 -6.11 -11.13
N LYS A 70 19.22 -6.82 -10.13
CA LYS A 70 18.40 -7.61 -9.19
C LYS A 70 18.26 -6.91 -7.85
N TYR A 71 17.08 -7.05 -7.24
CA TYR A 71 16.83 -6.63 -5.87
C TYR A 71 17.63 -7.46 -4.87
N ASP A 72 17.98 -6.85 -3.73
CA ASP A 72 18.44 -7.59 -2.57
C ASP A 72 17.28 -8.48 -2.08
N GLN A 73 17.44 -9.80 -2.28
CA GLN A 73 16.44 -10.79 -1.90
C GLN A 73 16.13 -10.77 -0.41
N SER A 74 17.12 -10.47 0.44
CA SER A 74 16.89 -10.36 1.88
C SER A 74 16.05 -9.14 2.25
N GLU A 75 16.16 -8.05 1.49
CA GLU A 75 15.37 -6.85 1.71
C GLU A 75 13.95 -7.00 1.15
N LEU A 76 13.79 -7.67 0.00
CA LEU A 76 12.50 -8.08 -0.53
C LEU A 76 11.77 -8.99 0.46
N GLU A 77 12.42 -10.05 0.96
CA GLU A 77 11.83 -10.94 1.96
C GLU A 77 11.39 -10.20 3.23
N LYS A 78 12.20 -9.24 3.71
CA LYS A 78 11.82 -8.40 4.87
C LYS A 78 10.54 -7.61 4.55
N ASN A 79 10.42 -7.05 3.36
CA ASN A 79 9.23 -6.32 2.93
C ASN A 79 7.99 -7.22 2.90
N LEU A 80 8.10 -8.41 2.31
CA LEU A 80 7.02 -9.40 2.27
C LEU A 80 6.58 -9.83 3.69
N ARG A 81 7.54 -10.01 4.62
CA ARG A 81 7.24 -10.32 6.02
C ARG A 81 6.55 -9.18 6.75
N GLN A 82 6.88 -7.92 6.44
CA GLN A 82 6.18 -6.75 7.00
C GLN A 82 4.72 -6.72 6.56
N LEU A 83 4.44 -6.91 5.27
CA LEU A 83 3.09 -7.01 4.73
C LEU A 83 2.28 -8.14 5.38
N SER A 84 2.86 -9.34 5.45
CA SER A 84 2.23 -10.48 6.14
C SER A 84 1.98 -10.20 7.62
N GLY A 85 2.90 -9.50 8.28
CA GLY A 85 2.76 -9.06 9.67
C GLY A 85 1.62 -8.07 9.86
N ALA A 86 1.49 -7.10 8.96
CA ALA A 86 0.42 -6.11 8.97
C ALA A 86 -0.96 -6.77 8.79
N ARG A 87 -1.09 -7.66 7.79
CA ARG A 87 -2.29 -8.47 7.60
C ARG A 87 -2.66 -9.22 8.87
N ARG A 88 -1.70 -9.91 9.48
CA ARG A 88 -1.93 -10.67 10.71
C ARG A 88 -2.43 -9.79 11.85
N GLN A 89 -1.88 -8.58 12.01
CA GLN A 89 -2.34 -7.63 13.02
C GLN A 89 -3.79 -7.23 12.81
N LEU A 90 -4.17 -6.90 11.57
CA LEU A 90 -5.52 -6.44 11.23
C LEU A 90 -6.57 -7.54 11.31
N PHE A 91 -6.28 -8.73 10.76
CA PHE A 91 -7.32 -9.73 10.47
C PHE A 91 -7.28 -10.95 11.40
N ASP A 92 -6.09 -11.40 11.79
CA ASP A 92 -5.96 -12.60 12.64
C ASP A 92 -6.03 -12.20 14.12
N LEU A 93 -5.23 -11.20 14.50
CA LEU A 93 -5.17 -10.68 15.87
C LEU A 93 -6.28 -9.67 16.16
N LYS A 94 -6.85 -9.06 15.12
CA LYS A 94 -7.90 -8.04 15.21
C LYS A 94 -7.50 -6.90 16.16
N THR A 95 -6.24 -6.49 16.05
CA THR A 95 -5.69 -5.40 16.85
C THR A 95 -6.47 -4.12 16.56
N LEU A 96 -6.85 -3.39 17.61
CA LEU A 96 -7.56 -2.12 17.49
C LEU A 96 -6.64 -1.08 16.84
N VAL A 97 -6.98 -0.64 15.62
CA VAL A 97 -6.22 0.35 14.86
C VAL A 97 -7.14 1.54 14.60
N GLU A 98 -6.76 2.70 15.12
CA GLU A 98 -7.37 3.98 14.75
C GLU A 98 -6.77 4.44 13.43
N LEU A 99 -7.63 4.67 12.44
CA LEU A 99 -7.30 5.22 11.14
C LEU A 99 -7.59 6.71 11.14
N GLU A 100 -6.76 7.46 10.42
CA GLU A 100 -6.91 8.91 10.26
C GLU A 100 -6.77 9.27 8.79
N ASN A 101 -7.77 9.99 8.28
CA ASN A 101 -7.81 10.52 6.93
C ASN A 101 -8.23 12.00 6.98
N PRO A 102 -7.60 12.92 6.21
CA PRO A 102 -7.93 14.33 6.25
C PRO A 102 -9.39 14.68 5.90
N PHE A 103 -10.04 13.87 5.06
CA PHE A 103 -11.40 14.08 4.57
C PHE A 103 -12.44 13.37 5.44
N ARG A 104 -12.13 12.17 5.95
CA ARG A 104 -13.04 11.37 6.81
C ARG A 104 -12.87 11.61 8.30
N GLY A 105 -11.76 12.22 8.72
CA GLY A 105 -11.38 12.33 10.11
C GLY A 105 -10.83 11.01 10.66
N LYS A 106 -11.12 10.73 11.93
CA LYS A 106 -10.64 9.53 12.62
C LYS A 106 -11.74 8.47 12.69
N GLU A 107 -11.40 7.23 12.45
CA GLU A 107 -12.32 6.09 12.58
C GLU A 107 -11.58 4.81 13.03
N GLU A 108 -12.29 3.88 13.65
CA GLU A 108 -11.71 2.59 14.03
C GLU A 108 -11.77 1.62 12.85
N PHE A 109 -10.67 0.93 12.56
CA PHE A 109 -10.66 -0.12 11.54
C PHE A 109 -11.53 -1.30 11.96
N ASN A 110 -12.52 -1.65 11.13
CA ASN A 110 -13.38 -2.80 11.35
C ASN A 110 -12.99 -3.97 10.43
N PRO A 111 -12.26 -5.00 10.91
CA PRO A 111 -11.89 -6.13 10.06
C PRO A 111 -13.08 -7.01 9.64
N LYS A 112 -14.26 -6.88 10.26
CA LYS A 112 -15.42 -7.76 10.00
C LYS A 112 -16.13 -7.47 8.69
N ILE A 113 -16.02 -6.26 8.17
CA ILE A 113 -16.64 -5.88 6.89
C ILE A 113 -15.77 -6.29 5.70
N ILE A 114 -14.51 -6.63 5.93
CA ILE A 114 -13.56 -6.93 4.85
C ILE A 114 -13.70 -8.39 4.41
N LYS A 115 -13.95 -8.59 3.12
CA LYS A 115 -14.00 -9.89 2.45
C LYS A 115 -12.79 -10.15 1.56
N GLU A 116 -12.17 -9.10 1.02
CA GLU A 116 -11.01 -9.22 0.14
C GLU A 116 -9.81 -8.44 0.69
N ILE A 117 -8.64 -9.08 0.66
CA ILE A 117 -7.40 -8.51 1.20
C ILE A 117 -6.29 -8.66 0.17
N TYR A 118 -5.73 -7.53 -0.23
CA TYR A 118 -4.61 -7.45 -1.16
C TYR A 118 -3.36 -6.91 -0.48
N LEU A 119 -2.20 -7.48 -0.80
CA LEU A 119 -0.90 -7.06 -0.27
C LEU A 119 -0.06 -6.52 -1.42
N ILE A 120 0.41 -5.29 -1.29
CA ILE A 120 1.14 -4.60 -2.35
C ILE A 120 2.49 -4.13 -1.84
N SER A 121 3.55 -4.49 -2.57
CA SER A 121 4.90 -4.03 -2.37
C SER A 121 5.31 -3.11 -3.51
N VAL A 122 5.50 -1.82 -3.24
CA VAL A 122 6.00 -0.86 -4.23
C VAL A 122 7.50 -0.65 -4.03
N LEU A 123 8.28 -0.95 -5.07
CA LEU A 123 9.73 -0.84 -5.06
C LEU A 123 10.16 0.38 -5.88
N PHE A 124 10.76 1.37 -5.22
CA PHE A 124 11.40 2.50 -5.87
C PHE A 124 12.83 2.06 -6.23
N GLY A 125 13.05 1.71 -7.50
CA GLY A 125 14.37 1.35 -8.03
C GLY A 125 14.75 2.26 -9.21
N LYS A 126 16.06 2.39 -9.48
CA LYS A 126 16.57 3.00 -10.72
C LYS A 126 16.75 1.93 -11.81
N GLY A 127 15.69 1.15 -12.08
CA GLY A 127 15.63 0.32 -13.28
C GLY A 127 15.17 1.17 -14.46
N GLU A 128 15.61 0.86 -15.68
CA GLU A 128 15.09 1.51 -16.90
C GLU A 128 13.76 0.90 -17.36
N GLU A 129 13.43 -0.31 -16.87
CA GLU A 129 12.26 -1.08 -17.29
C GLU A 129 11.22 -1.17 -16.17
N MET A 130 9.94 -1.02 -16.57
CA MET A 130 8.80 -1.27 -15.70
C MET A 130 8.61 -2.78 -15.48
N PHE A 131 8.28 -3.20 -14.27
CA PHE A 131 7.99 -4.58 -13.94
C PHE A 131 6.85 -4.72 -12.93
N SER A 132 6.18 -5.86 -13.03
CA SER A 132 5.25 -6.35 -12.02
C SER A 132 5.39 -7.87 -11.90
N PHE A 133 5.24 -8.39 -10.68
CA PHE A 133 5.23 -9.84 -10.44
C PHE A 133 4.53 -10.17 -9.13
N VAL A 134 4.23 -11.46 -8.92
CA VAL A 134 3.64 -11.97 -7.67
C VAL A 134 4.64 -12.80 -6.92
N GLU A 135 4.77 -12.51 -5.63
CA GLU A 135 5.48 -13.34 -4.66
C GLU A 135 4.49 -14.01 -3.70
N GLU A 136 4.91 -15.12 -3.09
CA GLU A 136 4.15 -15.76 -2.03
C GLU A 136 4.88 -15.67 -0.69
N ILE A 137 4.17 -15.21 0.35
CA ILE A 137 4.67 -15.21 1.72
C ILE A 137 3.62 -15.76 2.67
N LYS A 138 3.95 -16.83 3.41
CA LYS A 138 3.02 -17.50 4.33
C LYS A 138 1.66 -17.80 3.70
N LYS A 139 1.65 -18.27 2.44
CA LYS A 139 0.44 -18.57 1.64
C LYS A 139 -0.35 -17.35 1.16
N TYR A 140 0.18 -16.14 1.32
CA TYR A 140 -0.43 -14.92 0.84
C TYR A 140 0.30 -14.44 -0.41
N LYS A 141 -0.48 -14.16 -1.46
CA LYS A 141 0.02 -13.48 -2.65
C LYS A 141 0.34 -12.03 -2.31
N VAL A 142 1.49 -11.56 -2.77
CA VAL A 142 1.92 -10.17 -2.70
C VAL A 142 2.23 -9.70 -4.10
N HIS A 143 1.54 -8.63 -4.51
CA HIS A 143 1.76 -7.98 -5.77
C HIS A 143 2.96 -7.03 -5.62
N VAL A 144 4.00 -7.24 -6.41
CA VAL A 144 5.20 -6.41 -6.39
C VAL A 144 5.20 -5.57 -7.66
N PHE A 145 5.27 -4.25 -7.47
CA PHE A 145 5.30 -3.28 -8.56
C PHE A 145 6.51 -2.37 -8.38
N ASP A 146 7.12 -1.92 -9.46
CA ASP A 146 7.90 -0.69 -9.35
C ASP A 146 6.98 0.54 -9.24
N LYS A 147 7.60 1.67 -8.89
CA LYS A 147 6.88 2.94 -8.74
C LYS A 147 6.21 3.39 -10.03
N ASP A 148 6.91 3.37 -11.16
CA ASP A 148 6.40 3.90 -12.42
C ASP A 148 5.26 3.02 -12.95
N PHE A 149 5.36 1.70 -12.83
CA PHE A 149 4.28 0.75 -13.07
C PHE A 149 3.08 1.01 -12.17
N SER A 150 3.28 1.19 -10.86
CA SER A 150 2.18 1.51 -9.96
C SER A 150 1.48 2.82 -10.35
N GLN A 151 2.24 3.82 -10.83
CA GLN A 151 1.66 5.08 -11.30
C GLN A 151 0.88 4.89 -12.59
N VAL A 152 1.41 4.14 -13.55
CA VAL A 152 0.73 3.87 -14.83
C VAL A 152 -0.57 3.10 -14.59
N VAL A 153 -0.53 2.02 -13.81
CA VAL A 153 -1.72 1.24 -13.47
C VAL A 153 -2.76 2.10 -12.78
N LEU A 154 -2.37 2.92 -11.80
CA LEU A 154 -3.32 3.83 -11.15
C LEU A 154 -3.74 5.02 -12.06
N ASN A 155 -3.10 5.27 -13.20
CA ASN A 155 -3.49 6.25 -14.22
C ASN A 155 -4.50 5.70 -15.20
N GLU A 156 -4.23 4.49 -15.71
CA GLU A 156 -5.06 3.80 -16.69
C GLU A 156 -6.34 3.25 -16.05
N LEU A 157 -6.29 2.91 -14.76
CA LEU A 157 -7.45 2.44 -14.00
C LEU A 157 -8.12 3.65 -13.33
N ASP A 158 -9.27 4.03 -13.87
CA ASP A 158 -10.01 5.23 -13.45
C ASP A 158 -10.62 5.10 -12.05
N THR A 159 -10.75 3.89 -11.52
CA THR A 159 -11.33 3.62 -10.19
C THR A 159 -10.58 2.56 -9.38
N ILE A 160 -10.82 2.55 -8.06
CA ILE A 160 -10.32 1.48 -7.17
C ILE A 160 -10.89 0.12 -7.56
N THR A 161 -12.11 0.09 -8.11
CA THR A 161 -12.75 -1.13 -8.59
C THR A 161 -11.95 -1.72 -9.73
N ASP A 162 -11.58 -0.91 -10.72
CA ASP A 162 -10.74 -1.35 -11.84
C ASP A 162 -9.38 -1.86 -11.34
N PHE A 163 -8.79 -1.17 -10.36
CA PHE A 163 -7.54 -1.63 -9.73
C PHE A 163 -7.69 -2.95 -8.98
N VAL A 164 -8.78 -3.14 -8.24
CA VAL A 164 -9.08 -4.40 -7.57
C VAL A 164 -9.29 -5.52 -8.59
N GLU A 165 -10.01 -5.26 -9.68
CA GLU A 165 -10.22 -6.23 -10.76
C GLU A 165 -8.88 -6.65 -11.38
N TYR A 166 -8.00 -5.70 -11.68
CA TYR A 166 -6.64 -5.97 -12.12
C TYR A 166 -5.87 -6.89 -11.15
N LEU A 167 -5.93 -6.60 -9.84
CA LEU A 167 -5.30 -7.45 -8.81
C LEU A 167 -5.94 -8.84 -8.73
N ARG A 168 -7.25 -8.95 -8.94
CA ARG A 168 -8.00 -10.22 -8.86
C ARG A 168 -7.68 -11.13 -10.03
N GLU A 169 -7.62 -10.59 -11.24
CA GLU A 169 -7.32 -11.35 -12.46
C GLU A 169 -5.85 -11.78 -12.53
N GLY A 170 -4.96 -11.03 -11.87
CA GLY A 170 -3.54 -11.33 -11.84
C GLY A 170 -2.90 -11.23 -13.23
N MET A 171 -3.33 -10.23 -14.01
CA MET A 171 -2.75 -9.93 -15.32
C MET A 171 -1.44 -9.16 -15.12
N TYR A 172 -0.31 -9.87 -15.11
CA TYR A 172 1.05 -9.29 -15.07
C TYR A 172 1.77 -9.54 -16.39
#